data_AF-A0A8X6VZF0-F1
#
_entry.id   AF-A0A8X6VZF0-F1
#
_cell.length_a   1.000
_cell.length_b   1.000
_cell.length_c   1.000
_cell.angle_alpha   90.00
_cell.angle_beta   90.00
_cell.angle_gamma   90.00
#
_symmetry.space_group_name_H-M   'P 1'
#
loop_
_entity.id
_entity.type
_entity.pdbx_description
1 polymer ?
#
loop_
_entity_poly.entity_id
_entity_poly.type
_entity_poly.pdbx_seq_one_letter_code
_entity_poly.pdbx_strand_id
1 'polypeptide(L)'
;MVIFFLFEQPIHYEEKNWMEEQYTGGCYTAMCPPGFLTRYGRALRKPIDRLYFAGTETSIKWSGYMNGAVEAGERAAREVLHKMGKISKDQIWLEEPQSQDLVALPFVDSFGERFLPSVPGFIKMITFFGLIGATTAVCLKYPRLLGLLHK
;
A
#
# COMPACT_ATOMS: atom_id res chain seq x y z
N MET A 1 -19.88 34.68 8.57
CA MET A 1 -19.96 34.90 7.11
C MET A 1 -18.82 35.83 6.66
N VAL A 2 -17.55 35.43 6.86
CA VAL A 2 -16.36 36.24 6.49
C VAL A 2 -15.29 35.38 5.80
N ILE A 3 -15.30 34.06 6.03
CA ILE A 3 -14.32 33.12 5.44
C ILE A 3 -14.59 32.83 3.94
N PHE A 4 -15.82 33.00 3.45
CA PHE A 4 -16.16 32.67 2.06
C PHE A 4 -15.77 33.74 1.02
N PHE A 5 -15.50 34.99 1.40
CA PHE A 5 -15.18 36.08 0.45
C PHE A 5 -13.69 36.20 0.09
N LEU A 6 -12.78 35.53 0.81
CA LEU A 6 -11.33 35.68 0.61
C LEU A 6 -10.76 34.84 -0.55
N PHE A 7 -11.50 33.88 -1.08
CA PHE A 7 -11.03 33.07 -2.21
C PHE A 7 -11.02 33.82 -3.55
N GLU A 8 -11.75 34.92 -3.70
CA GLU A 8 -11.84 35.67 -4.96
C GLU A 8 -10.75 36.74 -5.15
N GLN A 9 -9.90 36.98 -4.15
CA GLN A 9 -8.84 38.00 -4.22
C GLN A 9 -7.47 37.44 -3.82
N PRO A 10 -6.86 36.57 -4.65
CA PRO A 10 -5.53 36.04 -4.36
C PRO A 10 -4.48 37.16 -4.42
N ILE A 11 -3.64 37.27 -3.38
CA ILE A 11 -2.50 38.19 -3.36
C ILE A 11 -1.28 37.66 -4.10
N HIS A 12 -1.21 36.34 -4.32
CA HIS A 12 -0.11 35.65 -4.98
C HIS A 12 -0.54 34.25 -5.44
N TYR A 13 0.08 33.73 -6.50
CA TYR A 13 -0.18 32.42 -7.08
C TYR A 13 1.09 31.88 -7.75
N GLU A 14 1.37 30.61 -7.53
CA GLU A 14 2.48 29.88 -8.16
C GLU A 14 1.98 28.49 -8.55
N GLU A 15 2.42 28.01 -9.71
CA GLU A 15 2.08 26.68 -10.20
C GLU A 15 3.27 26.02 -10.89
N LYS A 16 3.23 24.68 -10.93
CA LYS A 16 4.18 23.90 -11.71
C LYS A 16 3.50 22.72 -12.37
N ASN A 17 3.51 22.71 -13.70
CA ASN A 17 3.12 21.55 -14.48
C ASN A 17 4.30 20.58 -14.64
N TRP A 18 4.29 19.48 -13.88
CA TRP A 18 5.33 18.45 -13.96
C TRP A 18 5.22 17.55 -15.20
N MET A 19 4.08 17.56 -15.89
CA MET A 19 3.91 16.79 -17.13
C MET A 19 4.71 17.37 -18.29
N GLU A 20 5.08 18.65 -18.22
CA GLU A 20 5.88 19.35 -19.23
C GLU A 20 7.39 19.19 -19.01
N GLU A 21 7.81 18.65 -17.86
CA GLU A 21 9.22 18.49 -17.53
C GLU A 21 9.84 17.30 -18.25
N GLN A 22 10.53 17.57 -19.36
CA GLN A 22 11.17 16.54 -20.22
C GLN A 22 12.10 15.57 -19.47
N TYR A 23 12.76 16.04 -18.41
CA TYR A 23 13.73 15.25 -17.63
C TYR A 23 13.10 14.50 -16.46
N THR A 24 11.81 14.71 -16.20
CA THR A 24 11.06 14.02 -15.13
C THR A 24 9.99 13.12 -15.72
N GLY A 25 9.31 13.54 -16.79
CA GLY A 25 8.23 12.80 -17.45
C GLY A 25 6.90 12.81 -16.71
N GLY A 26 6.79 13.56 -15.61
CA GLY A 26 5.61 13.63 -14.75
C GLY A 26 5.97 13.61 -13.27
N CYS A 27 4.96 13.55 -12.40
CA CYS A 27 5.12 13.37 -10.96
C CYS A 27 3.94 12.57 -10.37
N TYR A 28 4.08 11.96 -9.18
CA TYR A 28 5.28 11.94 -8.32
C TYR A 28 6.30 10.85 -8.69
N THR A 29 5.85 9.76 -9.30
CA THR A 29 6.67 8.57 -9.56
C THR A 29 6.10 7.77 -10.72
N ALA A 30 6.89 6.84 -11.24
CA ALA A 30 6.44 5.91 -12.27
C ALA A 30 5.35 4.96 -11.73
N MET A 31 4.25 4.84 -12.48
CA MET A 31 3.17 3.89 -12.20
C MET A 31 3.27 2.68 -13.12
N CYS A 32 3.11 1.48 -12.55
CA CYS A 32 3.17 0.23 -13.30
C CYS A 32 1.78 -0.13 -13.85
N PRO A 33 1.61 -0.29 -15.18
CA PRO A 33 0.36 -0.80 -15.71
C PRO A 33 0.13 -2.27 -15.34
N PRO A 34 -1.10 -2.80 -15.46
CA PRO A 34 -1.40 -4.20 -15.16
C PRO A 34 -0.45 -5.17 -15.85
N GLY A 35 0.06 -6.15 -15.09
CA GLY A 35 1.00 -7.16 -15.58
C GLY A 35 2.46 -6.73 -15.70
N PHE A 36 2.77 -5.43 -15.58
CA PHE A 36 4.17 -4.96 -15.65
C PHE A 36 5.01 -5.48 -14.48
N LEU A 37 4.53 -5.31 -13.25
CA LEU A 37 5.31 -5.66 -12.05
C LEU A 37 5.59 -7.17 -11.97
N THR A 38 4.63 -8.01 -12.34
CA THR A 38 4.81 -9.47 -12.33
C THR A 38 5.76 -9.97 -13.42
N ARG A 39 5.76 -9.32 -14.60
CA ARG A 39 6.61 -9.70 -15.73
C ARG A 39 8.02 -9.12 -15.65
N TYR A 40 8.17 -7.87 -15.20
CA TYR A 40 9.41 -7.10 -15.28
C TYR A 40 9.91 -6.56 -13.94
N GLY A 41 9.13 -6.63 -12.86
CA GLY A 41 9.49 -6.03 -11.56
C GLY A 41 10.84 -6.49 -11.01
N ARG A 42 11.24 -7.75 -11.26
CA ARG A 42 12.55 -8.29 -10.84
C ARG A 42 13.73 -7.60 -11.52
N ALA A 43 13.52 -6.95 -12.66
CA ALA A 43 14.56 -6.28 -13.42
C ALA A 43 14.81 -4.83 -12.95
N LEU A 44 13.87 -4.21 -12.23
CA LEU A 44 13.87 -2.77 -11.90
C LEU A 44 15.19 -2.26 -11.30
N ARG A 45 15.86 -3.09 -10.50
CA ARG A 45 17.11 -2.74 -9.81
C ARG A 45 18.22 -3.76 -10.02
N LYS A 46 18.05 -4.68 -10.96
CA LYS A 46 19.05 -5.70 -11.25
C LYS A 46 20.24 -5.02 -11.93
N PRO A 47 21.47 -5.13 -11.39
CA PRO A 47 22.64 -4.55 -12.04
C PRO A 47 22.89 -5.16 -13.42
N ILE A 48 23.43 -4.35 -14.33
CA ILE A 48 23.86 -4.78 -15.67
C ILE A 48 25.35 -4.48 -15.79
N ASP A 49 26.18 -5.52 -15.67
CA ASP A 49 27.65 -5.42 -15.61
C ASP A 49 28.13 -4.43 -14.53
N ARG A 50 28.57 -3.23 -14.93
CA ARG A 50 29.04 -2.15 -14.03
C ARG A 50 28.00 -1.06 -13.81
N LEU A 51 26.80 -1.19 -14.38
CA LEU A 51 25.69 -0.27 -14.21
C LEU A 51 24.80 -0.73 -13.05
N TYR A 52 24.63 0.16 -12.07
CA TYR A 52 23.77 -0.03 -10.90
C TYR A 52 22.67 1.02 -10.93
N PHE A 53 21.46 0.63 -10.52
CA PHE A 53 20.27 1.49 -10.63
C PHE A 53 19.87 2.04 -9.26
N ALA A 54 19.79 3.37 -9.18
CA ALA A 54 19.21 4.11 -8.06
C ALA A 54 17.84 4.67 -8.48
N GLY A 55 17.39 5.76 -7.85
CA GLY A 55 16.07 6.35 -8.09
C GLY A 55 15.02 5.73 -7.17
N THR A 56 14.04 6.54 -6.77
CA THR A 56 13.06 6.16 -5.74
C THR A 56 12.22 4.94 -6.15
N GLU A 57 12.05 4.71 -7.44
CA GLU A 57 11.37 3.56 -8.05
C GLU A 57 12.06 2.22 -7.73
N THR A 58 13.33 2.25 -7.32
CA THR A 58 14.12 1.04 -7.00
C THR A 58 14.18 0.73 -5.49
N SER A 59 13.62 1.61 -4.66
CA SER A 59 13.58 1.48 -3.20
C SER A 59 12.60 0.38 -2.75
N ILE A 60 12.81 -0.21 -1.56
CA ILE A 60 11.85 -1.12 -0.93
C ILE A 60 10.93 -0.41 0.07
N LYS A 61 11.35 0.74 0.60
CA LYS A 61 10.58 1.54 1.55
C LYS A 61 10.32 2.91 0.93
N TRP A 62 9.07 3.37 1.02
CA TRP A 62 8.65 4.69 0.54
C TRP A 62 9.04 5.00 -0.92
N SER A 63 8.89 4.02 -1.80
CA SER A 63 9.13 4.21 -3.23
C SER A 63 8.18 5.28 -3.79
N GLY A 64 8.73 6.20 -4.58
CA GLY A 64 8.04 7.40 -5.07
C GLY A 64 8.20 8.64 -4.18
N TYR A 65 8.92 8.52 -3.05
CA TYR A 65 9.20 9.64 -2.14
C TYR A 65 10.70 9.95 -2.04
N MET A 66 11.01 11.09 -1.43
CA MET A 66 12.40 11.50 -1.15
C MET A 66 13.16 10.46 -0.32
N ASN A 67 12.51 9.85 0.69
CA ASN A 67 13.09 8.75 1.47
C ASN A 67 13.49 7.57 0.59
N GLY A 68 12.64 7.17 -0.37
CA GLY A 68 12.97 6.12 -1.32
C GLY A 68 14.16 6.50 -2.22
N ALA A 69 14.29 7.78 -2.59
CA ALA A 69 15.44 8.25 -3.37
C ALA A 69 16.76 8.13 -2.59
N VAL A 70 16.75 8.49 -1.29
CA VAL A 70 17.91 8.33 -0.40
C VAL A 70 18.25 6.84 -0.24
N GLU A 71 17.28 6.01 0.15
CA GLU A 71 17.48 4.57 0.34
C GLU A 71 18.08 3.92 -0.91
N ALA A 72 17.50 4.20 -2.08
CA ALA A 72 17.97 3.65 -3.34
C ALA A 72 19.36 4.17 -3.73
N GLY A 73 19.65 5.46 -3.55
CA GLY A 73 20.94 6.05 -3.87
C GLY A 73 22.07 5.47 -3.05
N GLU A 74 21.89 5.40 -1.73
CA GLU A 74 22.89 4.82 -0.85
C GLU A 74 23.08 3.33 -1.08
N ARG A 75 21.99 2.57 -1.28
CA ARG A 75 22.06 1.14 -1.57
C ARG A 75 22.80 0.90 -2.89
N ALA A 76 22.56 1.69 -3.94
CA ALA A 76 23.31 1.60 -5.20
C ALA A 76 24.81 1.88 -5.00
N ALA A 77 25.16 2.89 -4.21
CA ALA A 77 26.54 3.19 -3.87
C ALA A 77 27.19 2.02 -3.11
N ARG A 78 26.48 1.41 -2.17
CA ARG A 78 26.96 0.23 -1.43
C ARG A 78 27.09 -1.00 -2.32
N GLU A 79 26.23 -1.20 -3.32
CA GLU A 79 26.42 -2.27 -4.33
C GLU A 79 27.74 -2.08 -5.10
N VAL A 80 28.08 -0.85 -5.48
CA VAL A 80 29.36 -0.53 -6.11
C VAL A 80 30.54 -0.76 -5.15
N LEU A 81 30.44 -0.29 -3.90
CA LEU A 81 31.47 -0.51 -2.88
C LEU A 81 31.72 -2.01 -2.63
N HIS A 82 30.66 -2.81 -2.61
CA HIS A 82 30.76 -4.26 -2.47
C HIS A 82 31.48 -4.87 -3.68
N LYS A 83 31.14 -4.44 -4.90
CA LYS A 83 31.82 -4.90 -6.12
C LYS A 83 33.31 -4.54 -6.14
N MET A 84 33.68 -3.42 -5.52
CA MET A 84 35.08 -2.99 -5.33
C MET A 84 35.80 -3.73 -4.17
N GLY A 85 35.12 -4.62 -3.45
CA GLY A 85 35.69 -5.33 -2.30
C GLY A 85 35.88 -4.47 -1.05
N LYS A 86 35.22 -3.30 -0.97
CA LYS A 86 35.35 -2.38 0.17
C LYS A 86 34.43 -2.70 1.35
N ILE A 87 33.29 -3.34 1.06
CA ILE A 87 32.30 -3.74 2.06
C ILE A 87 31.81 -5.16 1.79
N SER A 88 31.29 -5.82 2.82
CA SER A 88 30.66 -7.13 2.70
C SER A 88 29.24 -7.04 2.12
N LYS A 89 28.68 -8.18 1.69
CA LYS A 89 27.38 -8.22 1.01
C LYS A 89 26.21 -7.85 1.95
N ASP A 90 26.33 -8.22 3.22
CA ASP A 90 25.39 -7.89 4.30
C ASP A 90 25.29 -6.38 4.57
N GLN A 91 26.33 -5.62 4.25
CA GLN A 91 26.35 -4.17 4.42
C GLN A 91 25.67 -3.40 3.28
N ILE A 92 25.17 -4.07 2.22
CA ILE A 92 24.47 -3.38 1.12
C ILE A 92 23.11 -2.84 1.58
N TRP A 93 22.37 -3.65 2.34
CA TRP A 93 21.04 -3.33 2.84
C TRP A 93 21.13 -3.02 4.32
N LEU A 94 20.99 -1.74 4.65
CA LEU A 94 21.03 -1.27 6.04
C LEU A 94 19.64 -0.80 6.46
N GLU A 95 19.30 -1.09 7.70
CA GLU A 95 18.11 -0.56 8.35
C GLU A 95 18.46 0.80 8.96
N GLU A 96 17.74 1.84 8.54
CA GLU A 96 17.93 3.18 9.10
C GLU A 96 17.37 3.22 10.54
N PRO A 97 18.11 3.74 11.53
CA PRO A 97 17.59 3.95 12.87
C PRO A 97 16.41 4.92 12.85
N GLN A 98 15.47 4.77 13.79
CA GLN A 98 14.34 5.70 13.89
C GLN A 98 14.82 7.11 14.26
N SER A 99 14.19 8.11 13.63
CA SER A 99 14.44 9.52 13.97
C SER A 99 14.03 9.80 15.41
N GLN A 100 14.87 10.55 16.12
CA GLN A 100 14.59 11.00 17.49
C GLN A 100 13.60 12.18 17.50
N ASP A 101 13.60 12.97 16.43
CA ASP A 101 12.76 14.17 16.31
C ASP A 101 11.35 13.84 15.80
N LEU A 102 11.22 12.79 15.00
CA LEU A 102 9.97 12.38 14.36
C LEU A 102 9.68 10.90 14.64
N VAL A 103 9.03 10.64 15.77
CA VAL A 103 8.65 9.29 16.20
C VAL A 103 7.37 8.85 15.48
N ALA A 104 7.42 7.72 14.78
CA ALA A 104 6.25 7.12 14.15
C ALA A 104 5.33 6.47 15.20
N LEU A 105 4.11 6.97 15.32
CA LEU A 105 3.08 6.31 16.12
C LEU A 105 2.55 5.07 15.38
N PRO A 106 2.22 3.99 16.10
CA PRO A 106 1.63 2.81 15.48
C PRO A 106 0.22 3.11 14.94
N PHE A 107 -0.13 2.49 13.82
CA PHE A 107 -1.51 2.42 13.38
C PHE A 107 -2.26 1.44 14.29
N VAL A 108 -3.34 1.91 14.91
CA VAL A 108 -4.15 1.11 15.83
C VAL A 108 -5.56 1.03 15.29
N ASP A 109 -5.99 -0.19 14.94
CA ASP A 109 -7.35 -0.46 14.48
C ASP A 109 -8.28 -0.66 15.69
N SER A 110 -9.47 -0.08 15.62
CA SER A 110 -10.55 -0.33 16.57
C SER A 110 -11.17 -1.72 16.39
N PHE A 111 -11.94 -2.16 17.40
CA PHE A 111 -12.69 -3.41 17.31
C PHE A 111 -13.63 -3.43 16.09
N GLY A 112 -14.32 -2.32 15.81
CA GLY A 112 -15.25 -2.21 14.69
C GLY A 112 -14.55 -2.38 13.34
N GLU A 113 -13.44 -1.68 13.12
CA GLU A 113 -12.66 -1.76 11.87
C GLU A 113 -12.13 -3.17 11.61
N ARG A 114 -11.82 -3.90 12.68
CA ARG A 114 -11.26 -5.25 12.58
C ARG A 114 -12.29 -6.34 12.33
N PHE A 115 -13.49 -6.22 12.91
CA PHE A 115 -14.45 -7.33 12.98
C PHE A 115 -15.76 -7.08 12.23
N LEU A 116 -16.06 -5.84 11.83
CA LEU A 116 -17.26 -5.60 11.01
C LEU A 116 -17.11 -6.30 9.65
N PRO A 117 -18.15 -7.03 9.21
CA PRO A 117 -18.09 -7.74 7.94
C PRO A 117 -18.10 -6.76 6.76
N SER A 118 -17.49 -7.18 5.64
CA SER A 118 -17.71 -6.50 4.36
C SER A 118 -19.17 -6.62 3.92
N VAL A 119 -19.61 -5.79 2.96
CA VAL A 119 -20.99 -5.84 2.42
C VAL A 119 -21.41 -7.26 1.97
N PRO A 120 -20.60 -8.01 1.19
CA PRO A 120 -20.94 -9.39 0.85
C PRO A 120 -20.94 -10.34 2.06
N GLY A 121 -20.04 -10.12 3.03
CA GLY A 121 -20.02 -10.88 4.28
C GLY A 121 -21.29 -10.68 5.10
N PHE A 122 -21.77 -9.44 5.18
CA PHE A 122 -23.00 -9.08 5.84
C PHE A 122 -24.23 -9.70 5.17
N ILE A 123 -24.31 -9.65 3.83
CA ILE A 123 -25.39 -10.31 3.07
C ILE A 123 -25.37 -11.82 3.32
N LYS A 124 -24.20 -12.47 3.29
CA LYS A 124 -24.07 -13.91 3.62
C LYS A 124 -24.56 -14.21 5.03
N MET A 125 -24.24 -13.35 5.99
CA MET A 125 -24.67 -13.48 7.37
C MET A 125 -26.19 -13.38 7.50
N ILE A 126 -26.81 -12.36 6.87
CA ILE A 126 -28.27 -12.21 6.83
C ILE A 126 -28.91 -13.46 6.19
N THR A 127 -28.39 -13.92 5.05
CA THR A 127 -28.95 -15.10 4.37
C THR A 127 -28.84 -16.35 5.24
N PHE A 128 -27.70 -16.57 5.91
CA PHE A 128 -27.50 -17.72 6.78
C PHE A 128 -28.44 -17.71 7.99
N PHE A 129 -28.50 -16.60 8.73
CA PHE A 129 -29.41 -16.47 9.87
C PHE A 129 -30.88 -16.47 9.45
N GLY A 130 -31.19 -15.89 8.28
CA GLY A 130 -32.53 -15.93 7.69
C GLY A 130 -32.98 -17.35 7.36
N LEU A 131 -32.09 -18.17 6.76
CA LEU A 131 -32.39 -19.58 6.48
C LEU A 131 -32.58 -20.39 7.77
N ILE A 132 -31.70 -20.22 8.77
CA ILE A 132 -31.85 -20.89 10.07
C ILE A 132 -33.17 -20.48 10.76
N GLY A 133 -33.51 -19.18 10.72
CA GLY A 133 -34.76 -18.66 11.26
C GLY A 133 -35.98 -19.29 10.58
N ALA A 134 -35.97 -19.35 9.24
CA ALA A 134 -37.03 -19.96 8.45
C ALA A 134 -37.19 -21.46 8.74
N THR A 135 -36.09 -22.23 8.77
CA THR A 135 -36.15 -23.67 9.08
C THR A 135 -36.68 -23.92 10.48
N THR A 136 -36.25 -23.14 11.46
CA THR A 136 -36.72 -23.25 12.84
C THR A 136 -38.22 -22.96 12.94
N ALA A 137 -38.70 -21.90 12.26
CA ALA A 137 -40.12 -21.58 12.23
C ALA A 137 -40.98 -22.67 11.57
N VAL A 138 -40.50 -23.29 10.49
CA VAL A 138 -41.19 -24.43 9.83
C VAL A 138 -41.27 -25.64 10.76
N CYS A 139 -40.16 -26.00 11.42
CA CYS A 139 -40.11 -27.10 12.38
C CYS A 139 -41.07 -26.91 13.55
N LEU A 140 -41.20 -25.68 14.07
CA LEU A 140 -42.12 -25.35 15.17
C LEU A 140 -43.59 -25.36 14.72
N LYS A 141 -43.89 -24.91 13.49
CA LYS A 141 -45.27 -24.87 12.96
C LYS A 141 -45.79 -26.26 12.56
N TYR A 142 -44.90 -27.16 12.16
CA TYR A 142 -45.24 -28.52 11.70
C TYR A 142 -44.49 -29.60 12.49
N PRO A 143 -44.83 -29.84 13.78
CA PRO A 143 -44.09 -30.74 14.66
C PRO A 143 -44.07 -32.21 14.19
N ARG A 144 -44.99 -32.62 13.30
CA ARG A 144 -44.97 -33.96 12.68
C ARG A 144 -43.76 -34.21 11.77
N LEU A 145 -43.12 -33.16 11.24
CA LEU A 145 -41.89 -33.28 10.44
C LEU A 145 -40.66 -33.62 11.31
N LEU A 146 -40.64 -33.26 12.59
CA LEU A 146 -39.58 -33.67 13.51
C LEU A 146 -39.59 -35.19 13.79
N GLY A 147 -40.77 -35.82 13.78
CA GLY A 147 -40.92 -37.26 14.02
C GLY A 147 -40.40 -38.16 12.88
N LEU A 148 -40.16 -37.60 11.68
CA LEU A 148 -39.58 -38.31 10.54
C LEU A 148 -38.04 -38.29 10.53
N LEU A 149 -37.41 -37.37 11.28
CA LEU A 149 -35.94 -37.28 11.45
C LEU A 149 -35.41 -38.17 12.59
N HIS A 150 -36.30 -38.74 13.41
CA HIS A 150 -35.97 -39.54 14.60
C HIS A 150 -36.23 -41.06 14.41
N LYS A 151 -36.42 -41.52 13.17
CA LYS A 151 -36.51 -42.95 12.80
C LYS A 151 -35.34 -43.37 11.93
#